data_AF-A0A7C5UT56-F1
#
_entry.id   AF-A0A7C5UT56-F1
#
_cell.length_a   1.000
_cell.length_b   1.000
_cell.length_c   1.000
_cell.angle_alpha   90.00
_cell.angle_beta   90.00
_cell.angle_gamma   90.00
#
_symmetry.space_group_name_H-M   'P 1'
#
loop_
_entity.id
_entity.type
_entity.pdbx_description
1 polymer ?
#
loop_
_entity_poly.entity_id
_entity_poly.type
_entity_poly.pdbx_seq_one_letter_code
_entity_poly.pdbx_strand_id
1 'polypeptide(L)'
;MRKWTEHLTGAVVAACEAVGWAAVARGHLAEVLPVPRQEYLAVDVMAFPPADRPGWRWPVAAFELENRPDLDAISYSVWKISVVRSAWGSVFCYRREFDEIGDLLRALTDGVMDRLFRPARPKHVVFPPLLLVVGTRSRAEDFPDGFFKPYLWDSTASQFRQLW
;
A
#
# COMPACT_ATOMS: atom_id res chain seq x y z
N MET A 1 20.41 -4.31 1.39
CA MET A 1 19.08 -4.92 1.25
C MET A 1 18.41 -5.10 2.60
N ARG A 2 18.81 -6.06 3.46
CA ARG A 2 18.15 -6.31 4.75
C ARG A 2 18.04 -5.10 5.68
N LYS A 3 19.15 -4.38 5.93
CA LYS A 3 19.14 -3.15 6.75
C LYS A 3 18.18 -2.10 6.20
N TRP A 4 18.09 -1.94 4.88
CA TRP A 4 17.17 -0.98 4.25
C TRP A 4 15.70 -1.34 4.53
N THR A 5 15.34 -2.61 4.35
CA THR A 5 14.00 -3.11 4.67
C THR A 5 13.65 -2.91 6.14
N GLU A 6 14.59 -3.16 7.06
CA GLU A 6 14.39 -2.94 8.50
C GLU A 6 14.15 -1.45 8.84
N HIS A 7 14.93 -0.52 8.28
CA HIS A 7 14.75 0.92 8.53
C HIS A 7 13.44 1.44 7.93
N LEU A 8 13.06 0.94 6.74
CA LEU A 8 11.81 1.34 6.09
C LEU A 8 10.59 0.86 6.89
N THR A 9 10.61 -0.37 7.39
CA THR A 9 9.59 -0.91 8.28
C THR A 9 9.43 -0.05 9.54
N GLY A 10 10.53 0.31 10.20
CA GLY A 10 10.50 1.14 11.40
C GLY A 10 9.95 2.55 11.14
N ALA A 11 10.31 3.17 10.02
CA ALA A 11 9.80 4.50 9.67
C ALA A 11 8.27 4.51 9.43
N VAL A 12 7.74 3.48 8.77
CA VAL A 12 6.29 3.34 8.55
C VAL A 12 5.56 3.12 9.87
N VAL A 13 6.09 2.27 10.75
CA VAL A 13 5.52 2.03 12.09
C VAL A 13 5.45 3.34 12.88
N ALA A 14 6.56 4.09 12.94
CA ALA A 14 6.62 5.37 13.66
C ALA A 14 5.66 6.42 13.08
N ALA A 15 5.49 6.47 11.75
CA ALA A 15 4.55 7.41 11.12
C ALA A 15 3.09 7.09 11.45
N CYS A 16 2.71 5.81 11.47
CA CYS A 16 1.39 5.37 11.92
C CYS A 16 1.15 5.74 13.39
N GLU A 17 2.13 5.48 14.26
CA GLU A 17 2.04 5.82 15.69
C GLU A 17 1.89 7.34 15.90
N ALA A 18 2.61 8.15 15.13
CA ALA A 18 2.54 9.62 15.21
C ALA A 18 1.15 10.19 14.87
N VAL A 19 0.34 9.47 14.09
CA VAL A 19 -1.06 9.84 13.80
C VAL A 19 -2.08 9.08 14.65
N GLY A 20 -1.63 8.39 15.70
CA GLY A 20 -2.47 7.67 16.66
C GLY A 20 -2.94 6.30 16.16
N TRP A 21 -2.28 5.70 15.17
CA TRP A 21 -2.60 4.38 14.64
C TRP A 21 -1.60 3.34 15.11
N ALA A 22 -2.08 2.12 15.40
CA ALA A 22 -1.21 0.98 15.67
C ALA A 22 -0.76 0.33 14.36
N ALA A 23 0.55 0.17 14.17
CA ALA A 23 1.11 -0.46 12.99
C ALA A 23 1.55 -1.91 13.26
N VAL A 24 1.50 -2.72 12.20
CA VAL A 24 1.95 -4.10 12.23
C VAL A 24 2.96 -4.32 11.12
N ALA A 25 4.09 -4.93 11.45
CA ALA A 25 5.08 -5.30 10.46
C ALA A 25 6.03 -6.37 11.00
N ARG A 26 6.92 -6.87 10.14
CA ARG A 26 7.95 -7.83 10.54
C ARG A 26 8.78 -7.28 11.71
N GLY A 27 8.82 -8.01 12.82
CA GLY A 27 9.45 -7.59 14.08
C GLY A 27 8.57 -6.77 15.03
N HIS A 28 7.34 -6.41 14.61
CA HIS A 28 6.37 -5.64 15.38
C HIS A 28 5.02 -6.37 15.41
N LEU A 29 4.69 -7.02 16.53
CA LEU A 29 3.44 -7.76 16.69
C LEU A 29 2.24 -6.83 16.83
N ALA A 30 1.10 -7.20 16.24
CA ALA A 30 -0.16 -6.52 16.50
C ALA A 30 -0.79 -7.01 17.80
N GLU A 31 -0.31 -6.53 18.93
CA GLU A 31 -0.84 -6.89 20.25
C GLU A 31 -2.27 -6.38 20.46
N VAL A 32 -2.72 -5.41 19.65
CA VAL A 32 -4.10 -4.89 19.66
C VAL A 32 -5.13 -5.88 19.08
N LEU A 33 -4.68 -6.93 18.38
CA LEU A 33 -5.57 -7.92 17.75
C LEU A 33 -5.63 -9.20 18.58
N PRO A 34 -6.77 -9.92 18.58
CA PRO A 34 -6.96 -11.13 19.39
C PRO A 34 -6.04 -12.28 18.97
N VAL A 35 -5.52 -12.26 17.73
CA VAL A 35 -4.52 -13.22 17.24
C VAL A 35 -3.27 -12.44 16.83
N PRO A 36 -2.28 -12.22 17.71
CA PRO A 36 -1.10 -11.41 17.42
C PRO A 36 -0.22 -12.05 16.34
N ARG A 37 0.06 -11.31 15.27
CA ARG A 37 0.96 -11.69 14.17
C ARG A 37 1.84 -10.52 13.77
N GLN A 38 2.96 -10.85 13.12
CA GLN A 38 3.91 -9.86 12.58
C GLN A 38 3.52 -9.38 11.16
N GLU A 39 2.66 -10.14 10.47
CA GLU A 39 2.18 -9.80 9.13
C GLU A 39 0.70 -10.25 9.02
N TYR A 40 -0.15 -9.41 8.45
CA TYR A 40 -1.57 -9.68 8.18
C TYR A 40 -1.87 -9.48 6.68
N LEU A 41 -3.00 -10.02 6.22
CA LEU A 41 -3.60 -9.73 4.90
C LEU A 41 -2.94 -10.35 3.66
N ALA A 42 -2.16 -11.43 3.78
CA ALA A 42 -1.95 -12.31 2.63
C ALA A 42 -3.28 -12.98 2.28
N VAL A 43 -3.79 -12.73 1.06
CA VAL A 43 -5.04 -13.33 0.55
C VAL A 43 -4.71 -14.51 -0.36
N ASP A 44 -5.33 -15.67 -0.10
CA ASP A 44 -4.99 -16.92 -0.81
C ASP A 44 -5.39 -16.90 -2.28
N VAL A 45 -6.61 -16.45 -2.60
CA VAL A 45 -7.12 -16.40 -3.98
C VAL A 45 -7.83 -15.08 -4.24
N MET A 46 -7.54 -14.47 -5.39
CA MET A 46 -8.28 -13.31 -5.91
C MET A 46 -8.77 -13.60 -7.32
N ALA A 47 -10.00 -13.22 -7.63
CA ALA A 47 -10.57 -13.30 -8.97
C ALA A 47 -10.68 -11.92 -9.60
N PHE A 48 -10.54 -11.84 -10.92
CA PHE A 48 -10.58 -10.60 -11.69
C PHE A 48 -11.60 -10.71 -12.83
N PRO A 49 -12.14 -9.59 -13.35
CA PRO A 49 -12.99 -9.61 -14.53
C PRO A 49 -12.26 -10.23 -15.74
N PRO A 50 -12.99 -10.91 -16.64
CA PRO A 50 -12.43 -11.35 -17.92
C PRO A 50 -11.93 -10.16 -18.74
N ALA A 51 -10.94 -10.39 -19.60
CA ALA A 51 -10.42 -9.33 -20.45
C ALA A 51 -9.70 -9.83 -21.71
N ASP A 52 -9.75 -9.00 -22.74
CA ASP A 52 -9.20 -9.31 -24.06
C ASP A 52 -7.69 -9.03 -24.19
N ARG A 53 -7.09 -8.35 -23.20
CA ARG A 53 -5.65 -7.99 -23.19
C ARG A 53 -5.06 -7.97 -21.78
N PRO A 54 -3.75 -8.19 -21.57
CA PRO A 54 -3.13 -8.08 -20.23
C PRO A 54 -3.15 -6.65 -19.65
N GLY A 55 -3.34 -6.52 -18.33
CA GLY A 55 -3.29 -5.22 -17.63
C GLY A 55 -3.74 -5.26 -16.16
N TRP A 56 -3.44 -4.19 -15.42
CA TRP A 56 -3.87 -4.01 -14.03
C TRP A 56 -5.40 -3.93 -13.91
N ARG A 57 -5.95 -4.64 -12.92
CA ARG A 57 -7.40 -4.75 -12.68
C ARG A 57 -7.69 -4.76 -11.20
N TRP A 58 -8.94 -4.44 -10.90
CA TRP A 58 -9.49 -4.63 -9.57
C TRP A 58 -9.97 -6.06 -9.41
N PRO A 59 -9.67 -6.70 -8.28
CA PRO A 59 -10.28 -7.98 -7.97
C PRO A 59 -11.79 -7.79 -7.82
N VAL A 60 -12.58 -8.74 -8.33
CA VAL A 60 -14.04 -8.83 -8.16
C VAL A 60 -14.43 -9.75 -7.02
N ALA A 61 -13.53 -10.64 -6.60
CA ALA A 61 -13.70 -11.49 -5.43
C ALA A 61 -12.34 -11.82 -4.81
N ALA A 62 -12.37 -12.14 -3.51
CA ALA A 62 -11.25 -12.63 -2.73
C ALA A 62 -11.73 -13.82 -1.89
N PHE A 63 -10.88 -14.82 -1.72
CA PHE A 63 -11.18 -16.03 -0.97
C PHE A 63 -10.03 -16.36 -0.03
N GLU A 64 -10.40 -16.83 1.15
CA GLU A 64 -9.51 -17.37 2.17
C GLU A 64 -9.78 -18.85 2.35
N LEU A 65 -8.72 -19.64 2.44
CA LEU A 65 -8.78 -21.08 2.57
C LEU A 65 -8.27 -21.46 3.97
N GLU A 66 -9.19 -21.56 4.93
CA GLU A 66 -8.87 -22.04 6.28
C GLU A 66 -9.34 -23.48 6.45
N ASN A 67 -8.40 -24.36 6.79
CA ASN A 67 -8.62 -25.80 6.93
C ASN A 67 -8.44 -26.30 8.37
N ARG A 68 -8.14 -25.41 9.32
CA ARG A 68 -8.07 -25.73 10.74
C ARG A 68 -9.46 -25.65 11.37
N PRO A 69 -9.78 -26.53 12.33
CA PRO A 69 -11.04 -26.47 13.07
C PRO A 69 -11.04 -25.38 14.17
N ASP A 70 -9.93 -24.65 14.32
CA ASP A 70 -9.75 -23.61 15.32
C ASP A 70 -10.65 -22.39 15.04
N LEU A 71 -11.46 -22.00 16.02
CA LEU A 71 -12.46 -20.94 15.84
C LEU A 71 -11.80 -19.57 15.63
N ASP A 72 -10.66 -19.32 16.28
CA ASP A 72 -9.93 -18.05 16.14
C ASP A 72 -9.29 -17.94 14.76
N ALA A 73 -8.74 -19.03 14.24
CA ALA A 73 -8.29 -19.14 12.87
C ALA A 73 -9.38 -18.84 11.85
N ILE A 74 -10.55 -19.48 11.98
CA ILE A 74 -11.68 -19.27 11.08
C ILE A 74 -12.18 -17.82 11.18
N SER A 75 -12.33 -17.29 12.40
CA SER A 75 -12.76 -15.91 12.65
C SER A 75 -11.79 -14.91 12.05
N TYR A 76 -10.49 -15.17 12.17
CA TYR A 76 -9.46 -14.36 11.54
C TYR A 76 -9.57 -14.37 10.01
N SER A 77 -9.81 -15.52 9.39
CA SER A 77 -10.01 -15.63 7.94
C SER A 77 -11.25 -14.89 7.46
N VAL A 78 -12.37 -14.98 8.21
CA VAL A 78 -13.59 -14.19 7.94
C VAL A 78 -13.34 -12.70 8.10
N TRP A 79 -12.65 -12.29 9.17
CA TRP A 79 -12.26 -10.90 9.39
C TRP A 79 -11.41 -10.40 8.21
N LYS A 80 -10.40 -11.17 7.79
CA LYS A 80 -9.48 -10.83 6.71
C LYS A 80 -10.24 -10.44 5.44
N ILE A 81 -11.14 -11.30 4.94
CA ILE A 81 -11.93 -11.01 3.72
C ILE A 81 -12.93 -9.86 3.91
N SER A 82 -13.41 -9.64 5.14
CA SER A 82 -14.39 -8.60 5.45
C SER A 82 -13.77 -7.20 5.50
N VAL A 83 -12.49 -7.12 5.89
CA VAL A 83 -11.76 -5.86 6.06
C VAL A 83 -10.83 -5.51 4.90
N VAL A 84 -10.83 -6.28 3.80
CA VAL A 84 -10.15 -5.88 2.55
C VAL A 84 -10.92 -4.73 1.88
N ARG A 85 -10.96 -3.58 2.56
CA ARG A 85 -11.42 -2.27 2.12
C ARG A 85 -10.60 -1.27 2.92
N SER A 86 -9.40 -0.94 2.43
CA SER A 86 -8.55 0.02 3.14
C SER A 86 -9.06 1.44 2.92
N ALA A 87 -9.12 2.23 3.99
CA ALA A 87 -9.44 3.65 3.96
C ALA A 87 -8.24 4.54 3.57
N TRP A 88 -7.03 3.96 3.49
CA TRP A 88 -5.79 4.61 3.07
C TRP A 88 -4.90 3.64 2.30
N GLY A 89 -4.28 4.08 1.21
CA GLY A 89 -3.26 3.32 0.49
C GLY A 89 -1.92 4.04 0.54
N SER A 90 -0.83 3.32 0.84
CA SER A 90 0.51 3.91 0.71
C SER A 90 1.53 2.94 0.14
N VAL A 91 2.40 3.45 -0.74
CA VAL A 91 3.56 2.73 -1.26
C VAL A 91 4.82 3.50 -0.86
N PHE A 92 5.77 2.79 -0.26
CA PHE A 92 7.11 3.31 -0.01
C PHE A 92 8.08 2.62 -0.96
N CYS A 93 8.82 3.40 -1.74
CA CYS A 93 9.75 2.87 -2.73
C CYS A 93 11.05 3.68 -2.77
N TYR A 94 12.02 3.19 -3.55
CA TYR A 94 13.35 3.78 -3.62
C TYR A 94 13.73 4.13 -5.06
N ARG A 95 14.35 5.28 -5.22
CA ARG A 95 15.12 5.67 -6.40
C ARG A 95 16.48 6.17 -5.95
N ARG A 96 17.52 5.92 -6.73
CA ARG A 96 18.86 6.27 -6.30
C ARG A 96 19.05 7.79 -6.40
N GLU A 97 18.66 8.37 -7.53
CA GLU A 97 18.83 9.79 -7.82
C GLU A 97 17.48 10.51 -7.93
N PHE A 98 17.43 11.80 -7.60
CA PHE A 98 16.19 12.60 -7.66
C PHE A 98 15.56 12.63 -9.05
N ASP A 99 16.36 12.68 -10.11
CA ASP A 99 15.86 12.82 -11.47
C ASP A 99 15.07 11.58 -11.93
N GLU A 100 15.33 10.42 -11.34
CA GLU A 100 14.61 9.17 -11.63
C GLU A 100 13.17 9.18 -11.09
N ILE A 101 12.83 10.10 -10.18
CA ILE A 101 11.49 10.17 -9.60
C ILE A 101 10.49 10.61 -10.66
N GLY A 102 10.84 11.56 -11.54
CA GLY A 102 9.93 12.03 -12.59
C GLY A 102 9.49 10.91 -13.52
N ASP A 103 10.43 10.06 -13.95
CA ASP A 103 10.13 8.88 -14.79
C ASP A 103 9.27 7.86 -14.05
N LEU A 104 9.53 7.62 -12.76
CA LEU A 104 8.71 6.77 -11.92
C LEU A 104 7.26 7.27 -11.84
N LEU A 105 7.06 8.56 -11.57
CA LEU A 105 5.71 9.14 -11.43
C LEU A 105 4.94 9.03 -12.74
N ARG A 106 5.58 9.29 -13.89
CA ARG A 106 4.97 9.10 -15.22
C ARG A 106 4.58 7.65 -15.46
N ALA A 107 5.52 6.71 -15.25
CA ALA A 107 5.27 5.30 -15.46
C ALA A 107 4.13 4.74 -14.59
N LEU A 108 4.04 5.18 -13.32
CA LEU A 108 2.94 4.79 -12.43
C LEU A 108 1.61 5.41 -12.87
N THR A 109 1.62 6.66 -13.30
CA THR A 109 0.43 7.35 -13.81
C THR A 109 -0.13 6.63 -15.03
N ASP A 110 0.68 6.46 -16.08
CA ASP A 110 0.23 5.88 -17.36
C ASP A 110 0.00 4.36 -17.26
N GLY A 111 0.86 3.69 -16.48
CA GLY A 111 0.90 2.24 -16.39
C GLY A 111 -0.15 1.67 -15.44
N VAL A 112 -0.36 2.30 -14.28
CA VAL A 112 -1.17 1.77 -13.18
C VAL A 112 -2.41 2.62 -12.98
N MET A 113 -2.25 3.90 -12.69
CA MET A 113 -3.36 4.76 -12.27
C MET A 113 -4.35 4.97 -13.40
N ASP A 114 -3.91 5.29 -14.61
CA ASP A 114 -4.78 5.42 -15.77
C ASP A 114 -5.60 4.14 -16.02
N ARG A 115 -4.99 2.96 -15.89
CA ARG A 115 -5.70 1.69 -16.12
C ARG A 115 -6.71 1.38 -15.03
N LEU A 116 -6.40 1.74 -13.79
CA LEU A 116 -7.25 1.45 -12.64
C LEU A 116 -8.36 2.49 -12.43
N PHE A 117 -8.18 3.73 -12.88
CA PHE A 117 -9.05 4.88 -12.56
C PHE A 117 -9.74 5.52 -13.78
N ARG A 118 -9.23 5.36 -15.01
CA ARG A 118 -9.85 5.94 -16.22
C ARG A 118 -11.13 5.21 -16.70
N PRO A 119 -11.36 3.89 -16.48
CA PRO A 119 -12.63 3.27 -16.84
C PRO A 119 -13.77 3.85 -15.98
N ALA A 120 -14.83 4.35 -16.61
CA ALA A 120 -16.01 4.91 -15.96
C ALA A 120 -16.56 3.92 -14.91
N ARG A 121 -16.37 4.25 -13.63
CA ARG A 121 -16.94 3.47 -12.53
C ARG A 121 -18.33 3.95 -12.16
N PRO A 122 -19.15 3.08 -11.54
CA PRO A 122 -20.33 3.52 -10.82
C PRO A 122 -19.94 4.58 -9.77
N LYS A 123 -20.75 5.63 -9.67
CA LYS A 123 -20.55 6.89 -8.92
C LYS A 123 -20.30 6.75 -7.40
N HIS A 124 -20.13 5.53 -6.88
CA HIS A 124 -20.12 5.21 -5.46
C HIS A 124 -18.82 4.59 -4.94
N VAL A 125 -17.81 4.39 -5.79
CA VAL A 125 -16.48 3.95 -5.31
C VAL A 125 -15.66 5.19 -4.95
N VAL A 126 -15.69 5.55 -3.67
CA VAL A 126 -14.76 6.55 -3.11
C VAL A 126 -13.42 5.87 -2.91
N PHE A 127 -12.38 6.45 -3.50
CA PHE A 127 -11.04 5.93 -3.34
C PHE A 127 -10.44 6.41 -2.03
N PRO A 128 -9.77 5.52 -1.29
CA PRO A 128 -8.88 5.96 -0.24
C PRO A 128 -7.76 6.82 -0.86
N PRO A 129 -7.27 7.84 -0.17
CA PRO A 129 -6.10 8.57 -0.63
C PRO A 129 -4.92 7.62 -0.86
N LEU A 130 -4.17 7.82 -1.94
CA LEU A 130 -2.97 7.03 -2.27
C LEU A 130 -1.72 7.89 -2.11
N LEU A 131 -0.92 7.58 -1.09
CA LEU A 131 0.37 8.20 -0.82
C LEU A 131 1.51 7.36 -1.41
N LEU A 132 2.37 7.97 -2.21
CA LEU A 132 3.62 7.39 -2.67
C LEU A 132 4.78 8.14 -1.98
N VAL A 133 5.60 7.43 -1.21
CA VAL A 133 6.80 8.02 -0.59
C VAL A 133 8.04 7.43 -1.27
N VAL A 134 8.85 8.30 -1.87
CA VAL A 134 10.06 7.91 -2.59
C VAL A 134 11.29 8.29 -1.77
N GLY A 135 12.02 7.29 -1.29
CA GLY A 135 13.34 7.47 -0.69
C GLY A 135 14.42 7.66 -1.75
N THR A 136 15.38 8.54 -1.50
CA THR A 136 16.46 8.91 -2.43
C THR A 136 17.78 9.13 -1.70
N ARG A 137 18.90 8.77 -2.34
CA ARG A 137 20.24 8.98 -1.76
C ARG A 137 20.84 10.35 -2.08
N SER A 138 20.25 11.08 -3.01
CA SER A 138 20.60 12.48 -3.23
C SER A 138 20.20 13.27 -1.97
N ARG A 139 21.16 13.84 -1.24
CA ARG A 139 21.00 14.47 0.10
C ARG A 139 20.77 13.54 1.29
N ALA A 140 21.50 12.42 1.34
CA ALA A 140 21.46 11.51 2.49
C ALA A 140 21.96 12.13 3.80
N GLU A 141 22.71 13.23 3.71
CA GLU A 141 23.19 14.04 4.82
C GLU A 141 22.08 14.77 5.61
N ASP A 142 20.92 15.03 4.99
CA ASP A 142 19.79 15.76 5.59
C ASP A 142 18.65 14.82 6.05
N PHE A 143 18.98 13.64 6.59
CA PHE A 143 17.97 12.65 7.00
C PHE A 143 17.12 13.15 8.19
N PRO A 144 15.77 13.02 8.15
CA PRO A 144 14.96 12.38 7.12
C PRO A 144 14.45 13.31 5.99
N ASP A 145 14.53 14.63 6.18
CA ASP A 145 13.80 15.63 5.38
C ASP A 145 14.31 15.77 3.93
N GLY A 146 15.61 15.53 3.69
CA GLY A 146 16.18 15.49 2.34
C GLY A 146 16.02 14.14 1.64
N PHE A 147 15.69 13.09 2.40
CA PHE A 147 15.81 11.71 1.96
C PHE A 147 14.49 11.14 1.42
N PHE A 148 13.35 11.54 1.96
CA PHE A 148 12.04 11.06 1.54
C PHE A 148 11.24 12.16 0.86
N LYS A 149 10.63 11.83 -0.28
CA LYS A 149 9.73 12.72 -1.01
C LYS A 149 8.32 12.11 -1.09
N PRO A 150 7.34 12.65 -0.37
CA PRO A 150 5.96 12.18 -0.42
C PRO A 150 5.16 12.83 -1.55
N TYR A 151 4.36 12.01 -2.22
CA TYR A 151 3.46 12.41 -3.29
C TYR A 151 2.08 11.82 -3.06
N LEU A 152 1.04 12.64 -3.16
CA LEU A 152 -0.35 12.19 -3.07
C LEU A 152 -0.96 12.13 -4.47
N TRP A 153 -1.66 11.03 -4.77
CA TRP A 153 -2.43 10.96 -6.01
C TRP A 153 -3.61 11.93 -5.98
N ASP A 154 -3.64 12.85 -6.94
CA ASP A 154 -4.79 13.68 -7.23
C ASP A 154 -5.55 13.11 -8.42
N SER A 155 -6.70 12.49 -8.15
CA SER A 155 -7.58 11.93 -9.18
C SER A 155 -8.19 13.00 -10.11
N THR A 156 -8.33 14.24 -9.63
CA THR A 156 -8.92 15.34 -10.42
C THR A 156 -7.94 15.80 -11.50
N ALA A 157 -6.67 15.99 -11.13
CA ALA A 157 -5.62 16.36 -12.07
C ALA A 157 -4.94 15.15 -12.75
N SER A 158 -5.28 13.92 -12.33
CA SER A 158 -4.66 12.68 -12.79
C SER A 158 -3.12 12.71 -12.71
N GLN A 159 -2.60 13.15 -11.57
CA GLN A 159 -1.16 13.23 -11.31
C GLN A 159 -0.83 13.02 -9.84
N PHE A 160 0.41 12.61 -9.58
CA PHE A 160 1.00 12.63 -8.25
C PHE A 160 1.48 14.04 -7.90
N ARG A 161 0.93 14.65 -6.84
CA ARG A 161 1.33 15.96 -6.32
C ARG A 161 2.28 15.80 -5.14
N GLN A 162 3.42 16.48 -5.17
CA GLN A 162 4.33 16.50 -4.03
C GLN A 162 3.67 17.25 -2.85
N LEU A 163 3.79 16.71 -1.63
CA LEU A 163 3.20 17.32 -0.44
C LEU A 163 4.12 18.35 0.22
N TRP A 164 5.41 18.02 0.36
CA TRP A 164 6.46 18.86 0.92
C TRP A 164 7.82 18.45 0.34
#